data_AF-A0A9X3BDB1-F1
#
_entry.id   AF-A0A9X3BDB1-F1
#
_cell.length_a   1.000
_cell.length_b   1.000
_cell.length_c   1.000
_cell.angle_alpha   90.00
_cell.angle_beta   90.00
_cell.angle_gamma   90.00
#
_symmetry.space_group_name_H-M   'P 1'
#
loop_
_entity.id
_entity.type
_entity.pdbx_description
1 polymer ?
#
loop_
_entity_poly.entity_id
_entity_poly.type
_entity_poly.pdbx_seq_one_letter_code
_entity_poly.pdbx_strand_id
1 'polypeptide(L)'
;MREHPSRSEISKILGEPVGFDISETASKLRRNLLLVSLVVIVLIVGEIQPGADVSLFGIKLTGVTPFKLMIGLAVLLFYNLVHYLWYCYELYSEWSIRITGTRLAFVTGGRYGAVGADYPDNPKQSTLYTWWLQESRSMVAYEELVSKIDESVSAIVCHIDGLQKADMTVAGSISMSIQGLANSTLQVRQALEATESVITNTRVPESLGRFDNRFRLLLKSQNLRILLIEIGIPVLLSFVAAIYLGRFFIQS
;
A
#
# COMPACT_ATOMS: atom_id res chain seq x y z
N MET A 1 23.43 16.70 19.51
CA MET A 1 22.05 16.58 20.02
C MET A 1 21.14 16.59 18.80
N ARG A 2 20.48 15.47 18.48
CA ARG A 2 19.58 15.38 17.32
C ARG A 2 18.18 15.71 17.81
N GLU A 3 17.54 16.72 17.21
CA GLU A 3 16.16 17.10 17.54
C GLU A 3 15.22 16.01 17.04
N HIS A 4 14.43 15.45 17.97
CA HIS A 4 13.29 14.63 17.61
C HIS A 4 12.27 15.52 16.87
N PRO A 5 11.68 15.05 15.76
CA PRO A 5 10.66 15.82 15.06
C PRO A 5 9.54 16.17 16.04
N SER A 6 9.18 17.45 16.08
CA SER A 6 8.15 17.95 16.98
C SER A 6 6.79 17.36 16.59
N ARG A 7 5.87 17.23 17.56
CA ARG A 7 4.52 16.67 17.31
C ARG A 7 3.78 17.40 16.19
N SER A 8 4.02 18.69 16.01
CA SER A 8 3.44 19.52 14.94
C SER A 8 4.00 19.19 13.56
N GLU A 9 5.30 18.86 13.46
CA GLU A 9 5.92 18.40 12.21
C GLU A 9 5.39 17.02 11.83
N ILE A 10 5.27 16.11 12.79
CA ILE A 10 4.66 14.79 12.57
C ILE A 10 3.21 14.95 12.10
N SER A 11 2.40 15.80 12.74
CA SER A 11 1.01 16.02 12.33
C SER A 11 0.89 16.66 10.94
N LYS A 12 1.81 17.56 10.60
CA LYS A 12 1.85 18.19 9.28
C LYS A 12 2.20 17.17 8.21
N ILE A 13 3.26 16.39 8.44
CA ILE A 13 3.69 15.31 7.55
C ILE A 13 2.64 14.22 7.44
N LEU A 14 1.83 13.95 8.46
CA LEU A 14 0.71 13.00 8.35
C LEU A 14 -0.51 13.60 7.62
N GLY A 15 -0.63 14.93 7.58
CA GLY A 15 -1.81 15.65 7.07
C GLY A 15 -1.78 16.11 5.61
N GLU A 16 -0.62 16.18 4.95
CA GLU A 16 -0.58 16.61 3.54
C GLU A 16 -1.23 15.56 2.60
N PRO A 17 -1.90 15.97 1.51
CA PRO A 17 -2.51 15.03 0.58
C PRO A 17 -1.47 14.15 -0.12
N VAL A 18 -1.74 12.85 -0.23
CA VAL A 18 -0.95 11.94 -1.06
C VAL A 18 -1.32 12.13 -2.53
N GLY A 19 -0.34 12.51 -3.33
CA GLY A 19 -0.52 12.70 -4.77
C GLY A 19 -0.90 11.43 -5.51
N PHE A 20 -1.74 11.58 -6.53
CA PHE A 20 -2.03 10.54 -7.51
C PHE A 20 -0.91 10.50 -8.55
N ASP A 21 -0.13 9.42 -8.58
CA ASP A 21 0.90 9.19 -9.59
C ASP A 21 0.36 8.18 -10.63
N ILE A 22 -0.05 8.69 -11.79
CA ILE A 22 -0.56 7.86 -12.89
C ILE A 22 0.65 7.26 -13.62
N SER A 23 0.73 5.92 -13.68
CA SER A 23 1.79 5.24 -14.41
C SER A 23 1.82 5.64 -15.89
N GLU A 24 3.02 5.59 -16.50
CA GLU A 24 3.18 5.92 -17.92
C GLU A 24 2.30 5.03 -18.81
N THR A 25 2.18 3.74 -18.47
CA THR A 25 1.32 2.77 -19.17
C THR A 25 -0.16 3.18 -19.10
N ALA A 26 -0.65 3.57 -17.92
CA ALA A 26 -2.03 4.05 -17.77
C ALA A 26 -2.27 5.35 -18.56
N SER A 27 -1.30 6.25 -18.61
CA SER A 27 -1.37 7.47 -19.41
C SER A 27 -1.44 7.16 -20.92
N LYS A 28 -0.61 6.22 -21.41
CA LYS A 28 -0.66 5.73 -22.81
C LYS A 28 -2.03 5.13 -23.13
N LEU A 29 -2.53 4.26 -22.26
CA LEU A 29 -3.83 3.61 -22.44
C LEU A 29 -4.99 4.62 -22.47
N ARG A 30 -4.97 5.62 -21.57
CA ARG A 30 -5.95 6.72 -21.57
C ARG A 30 -5.95 7.46 -22.91
N ARG A 31 -4.79 7.81 -23.44
CA ARG A 31 -4.69 8.49 -24.74
C ARG A 31 -5.24 7.62 -25.87
N ASN A 32 -4.90 6.34 -25.90
CA ASN A 32 -5.40 5.41 -26.91
C ASN A 32 -6.92 5.28 -26.84
N LEU A 33 -7.49 5.14 -25.64
CA LEU A 33 -8.93 5.08 -25.43
C LEU A 33 -9.63 6.36 -25.92
N LEU A 34 -9.08 7.54 -25.60
CA LEU A 34 -9.62 8.82 -26.07
C LEU A 34 -9.56 8.94 -27.60
N LEU A 35 -8.44 8.57 -28.22
CA LEU A 35 -8.28 8.62 -29.68
C LEU A 35 -9.26 7.67 -30.39
N VAL A 36 -9.35 6.43 -29.94
CA VAL A 36 -10.26 5.43 -30.53
C VAL A 36 -11.71 5.87 -30.35
N SER A 37 -12.07 6.36 -29.17
CA SER A 37 -13.41 6.89 -28.90
C SER A 37 -13.74 8.05 -29.83
N LEU A 38 -12.82 8.99 -30.00
CA LEU A 38 -12.99 10.13 -30.91
C LEU A 38 -13.17 9.68 -32.35
N VAL A 39 -12.35 8.74 -32.84
CA VAL A 39 -12.47 8.19 -34.20
C VAL A 39 -13.83 7.54 -34.39
N VAL A 40 -14.29 6.72 -33.44
CA VAL A 40 -15.61 6.07 -33.51
C VAL A 40 -16.73 7.09 -33.54
N ILE A 41 -16.68 8.13 -32.70
CA ILE A 41 -17.67 9.20 -32.68
C ILE A 41 -17.71 9.94 -34.02
N VAL A 42 -16.55 10.32 -34.56
CA VAL A 42 -16.45 11.03 -35.85
C VAL A 42 -17.00 10.18 -37.00
N LEU A 43 -16.72 8.86 -37.01
CA LEU A 43 -17.25 7.97 -38.04
C LEU A 43 -18.77 7.84 -37.97
N ILE A 44 -19.34 7.74 -36.77
CA ILE A 44 -20.79 7.60 -36.57
C ILE A 44 -21.51 8.92 -36.86
N VAL A 45 -21.07 10.02 -36.26
CA VAL A 45 -21.71 11.34 -36.38
C VAL A 45 -21.49 11.94 -37.76
N GLY A 46 -20.32 11.73 -38.35
CA GLY A 46 -20.02 12.21 -39.69
C GLY A 46 -20.57 11.33 -40.81
N GLU A 47 -21.28 10.24 -40.47
CA GLU A 47 -21.80 9.24 -41.41
C GLU A 47 -20.75 8.76 -42.44
N ILE A 48 -19.48 8.70 -42.00
CA ILE A 48 -18.34 8.47 -42.89
C ILE A 48 -18.33 7.00 -43.28
N GLN A 49 -18.66 6.72 -44.54
CA GLN A 49 -18.57 5.37 -45.09
C GLN A 49 -17.18 5.14 -45.71
N PRO A 50 -16.54 3.98 -45.45
CA PRO A 50 -15.33 3.62 -46.17
C PRO A 50 -15.62 3.52 -47.67
N GLY A 51 -14.82 4.21 -48.49
CA GLY A 51 -14.89 4.11 -49.94
C GLY A 51 -14.53 2.71 -50.43
N ALA A 52 -14.82 2.41 -51.71
CA ALA A 52 -14.56 1.10 -52.33
C ALA A 52 -13.08 0.66 -52.24
N ASP A 53 -12.17 1.64 -52.19
CA ASP A 53 -10.74 1.45 -52.03
C ASP A 53 -10.28 2.00 -50.66
N VAL A 54 -10.30 1.17 -49.62
CA VAL A 54 -9.66 1.52 -48.34
C VAL A 54 -8.17 1.24 -48.46
N SER A 55 -7.32 2.28 -48.44
CA SER A 55 -5.87 2.09 -48.36
C SER A 55 -5.39 2.16 -46.91
N LEU A 56 -4.81 1.08 -46.40
CA LEU A 56 -4.09 1.08 -45.12
C LEU A 56 -2.60 0.88 -45.41
N PHE A 57 -1.76 1.82 -44.98
CA PHE A 57 -0.31 1.79 -45.23
C PHE A 57 0.08 1.60 -46.72
N GLY A 58 -0.68 2.21 -47.64
CA GLY A 58 -0.44 2.11 -49.08
C GLY A 58 -0.93 0.81 -49.75
N ILE A 59 -1.45 -0.14 -48.97
CA ILE A 59 -2.06 -1.37 -49.49
C ILE A 59 -3.56 -1.14 -49.65
N LYS A 60 -4.08 -1.29 -50.89
CA LYS A 60 -5.51 -1.27 -51.16
C LYS A 60 -6.15 -2.55 -50.61
N LEU A 61 -7.00 -2.40 -49.60
CA LEU A 61 -7.76 -3.49 -49.00
C LEU A 61 -9.09 -3.63 -49.73
N THR A 62 -9.21 -4.62 -50.60
CA THR A 62 -10.47 -4.97 -51.26
C THR A 62 -11.31 -5.87 -50.33
N GLY A 63 -12.60 -5.57 -50.16
CA GLY A 63 -13.53 -6.41 -49.37
C GLY A 63 -13.71 -6.02 -47.89
N VAL A 64 -13.19 -4.87 -47.48
CA VAL A 64 -13.48 -4.25 -46.18
C VAL A 64 -14.86 -3.61 -46.25
N THR A 65 -15.85 -4.23 -45.63
CA THR A 65 -17.18 -3.63 -45.51
C THR A 65 -17.23 -2.66 -44.34
N PRO A 66 -18.08 -1.61 -44.38
CA PRO A 66 -18.30 -0.71 -43.24
C PRO A 66 -18.61 -1.47 -41.95
N PHE A 67 -19.42 -2.53 -42.07
CA PHE A 67 -19.77 -3.39 -40.94
C PHE A 67 -18.56 -4.09 -40.30
N LYS A 68 -17.67 -4.69 -41.10
CA LYS A 68 -16.45 -5.36 -40.58
C LYS A 68 -15.52 -4.36 -39.90
N LEU A 69 -15.39 -3.16 -40.46
CA LEU A 69 -14.58 -2.08 -39.88
C LEU A 69 -15.13 -1.62 -38.53
N MET A 70 -16.45 -1.42 -38.44
CA MET A 70 -17.12 -1.03 -37.20
C MET A 70 -17.02 -2.12 -36.12
N ILE A 71 -17.12 -3.39 -36.47
CA ILE A 71 -16.87 -4.50 -35.52
C ILE A 71 -15.44 -4.43 -34.98
N GLY A 72 -14.44 -4.27 -35.86
CA GLY A 72 -13.04 -4.18 -35.45
C GLY A 72 -12.78 -3.01 -34.47
N LEU A 73 -13.32 -1.83 -34.79
CA LEU A 73 -13.26 -0.67 -33.91
C LEU A 73 -13.99 -0.88 -32.59
N ALA A 74 -15.17 -1.51 -32.61
CA ALA A 74 -15.93 -1.81 -31.40
C ALA A 74 -15.18 -2.76 -30.46
N VAL A 75 -14.56 -3.82 -31.00
CA VAL A 75 -13.71 -4.74 -30.22
C VAL A 75 -12.52 -4.01 -29.62
N LEU A 76 -11.84 -3.17 -30.41
CA LEU A 76 -10.68 -2.40 -29.94
C LEU A 76 -11.07 -1.38 -28.87
N LEU A 77 -12.19 -0.68 -29.04
CA LEU A 77 -12.72 0.26 -28.06
C LEU A 77 -13.07 -0.46 -26.74
N PHE A 78 -13.80 -1.59 -26.83
CA PHE A 78 -14.19 -2.38 -25.67
C PHE A 78 -12.98 -2.89 -24.89
N TYR A 79 -11.97 -3.42 -25.59
CA TYR A 79 -10.71 -3.85 -24.98
C TYR A 79 -10.01 -2.70 -24.22
N ASN A 80 -9.83 -1.54 -24.88
CA ASN A 80 -9.17 -0.40 -24.25
C ASN A 80 -9.96 0.12 -23.05
N LEU A 81 -11.30 0.10 -23.12
CA LEU A 81 -12.16 0.53 -22.02
C LEU A 81 -12.03 -0.39 -20.81
N VAL A 82 -12.17 -1.71 -20.99
CA VAL A 82 -12.04 -2.69 -19.90
C VAL A 82 -10.67 -2.60 -19.26
N HIS A 83 -9.62 -2.53 -20.07
CA HIS A 83 -8.26 -2.41 -19.58
C HIS A 83 -8.04 -1.11 -18.78
N TYR A 84 -8.59 0.02 -19.26
CA TYR A 84 -8.46 1.31 -18.59
C TYR A 84 -9.24 1.35 -17.26
N LEU A 85 -10.46 0.80 -17.24
CA LEU A 85 -11.26 0.68 -16.02
C LEU A 85 -10.54 -0.16 -14.96
N TRP A 86 -9.88 -1.24 -15.36
CA TRP A 86 -9.08 -2.06 -14.45
C TRP A 86 -7.90 -1.26 -13.86
N TYR A 87 -7.18 -0.50 -14.69
CA TYR A 87 -6.12 0.40 -14.22
C TYR A 87 -6.64 1.46 -13.23
N CYS A 88 -7.82 2.05 -13.49
CA CYS A 88 -8.45 2.98 -12.56
C CYS A 88 -8.77 2.33 -11.20
N TYR A 89 -9.27 1.09 -11.22
CA TYR A 89 -9.54 0.33 -10.00
C TYR A 89 -8.27 0.07 -9.18
N GLU A 90 -7.17 -0.34 -9.84
CA GLU A 90 -5.90 -0.57 -9.17
C GLU A 90 -5.31 0.73 -8.60
N LEU A 91 -5.34 1.82 -9.37
CA LEU A 91 -4.86 3.12 -8.94
C LEU A 91 -5.64 3.63 -7.72
N TYR A 92 -6.96 3.47 -7.73
CA TYR A 92 -7.81 3.81 -6.58
C TYR A 92 -7.48 2.95 -5.36
N SER A 93 -7.31 1.64 -5.56
CA SER A 93 -7.00 0.69 -4.48
C SER A 93 -5.63 0.97 -3.86
N GLU A 94 -4.63 1.26 -4.69
CA GLU A 94 -3.29 1.66 -4.27
C GLU A 94 -3.33 2.96 -3.48
N TRP A 95 -4.04 3.97 -3.98
CA TRP A 95 -4.24 5.24 -3.26
C TRP A 95 -4.94 5.03 -1.91
N SER A 96 -5.98 4.19 -1.85
CA SER A 96 -6.69 3.88 -0.59
C SER A 96 -5.76 3.19 0.43
N ILE A 97 -4.90 2.29 -0.02
CA ILE A 97 -3.90 1.62 0.83
C ILE A 97 -2.84 2.62 1.31
N ARG A 98 -2.42 3.57 0.47
CA ARG A 98 -1.45 4.60 0.86
C ARG A 98 -2.01 5.60 1.88
N ILE A 99 -3.28 6.00 1.78
CA ILE A 99 -3.92 6.88 2.78
C ILE A 99 -3.96 6.22 4.16
N THR A 100 -4.07 4.89 4.19
CA THR A 100 -4.11 4.13 5.44
C THR A 100 -2.72 3.80 6.00
N GLY A 101 -1.64 4.16 5.29
CA GLY A 101 -0.26 4.03 5.77
C GLY A 101 0.15 5.19 6.69
N THR A 102 1.01 4.89 7.67
CA THR A 102 1.74 5.89 8.45
C THR A 102 2.78 6.55 7.54
N ARG A 103 2.67 7.85 7.27
CA ARG A 103 3.59 8.53 6.33
C ARG A 103 5.03 8.54 6.86
N LEU A 104 5.97 8.41 5.93
CA LEU A 104 7.40 8.67 6.12
C LEU A 104 7.62 10.07 6.70
N ALA A 105 8.29 10.16 7.85
CA ALA A 105 9.02 11.37 8.22
C ALA A 105 10.20 11.49 7.24
N PHE A 106 10.17 12.47 6.33
CA PHE A 106 11.20 12.62 5.30
C PHE A 106 12.61 12.68 5.90
N VAL A 107 13.49 11.86 5.33
CA VAL A 107 14.93 11.83 5.62
C VAL A 107 15.56 13.12 5.13
N THR A 108 15.88 14.02 6.05
CA THR A 108 17.02 14.93 5.92
C THR A 108 18.15 14.37 6.78
N GLY A 109 18.97 13.48 6.20
CA GLY A 109 20.36 13.25 6.64
C GLY A 109 20.68 12.16 7.67
N GLY A 110 19.76 11.30 8.13
CA GLY A 110 20.09 10.32 9.18
C GLY A 110 19.31 9.00 9.15
N ARG A 111 19.84 7.99 8.46
CA ARG A 111 19.28 6.63 8.32
C ARG A 111 19.29 5.77 9.61
N TYR A 112 19.61 6.35 10.78
CA TYR A 112 19.99 5.60 11.99
C TYR A 112 19.41 6.14 13.31
N GLY A 113 18.24 6.80 13.33
CA GLY A 113 17.88 7.49 14.59
C GLY A 113 16.43 7.78 14.95
N ALA A 114 15.42 7.63 14.10
CA ALA A 114 14.03 7.89 14.54
C ALA A 114 13.33 6.57 14.90
N VAL A 115 13.14 6.35 16.20
CA VAL A 115 12.18 5.35 16.70
C VAL A 115 10.78 5.79 16.28
N GLY A 116 10.06 4.93 15.55
CA GLY A 116 8.68 5.18 15.08
C GLY A 116 8.51 5.62 13.62
N ALA A 117 9.59 5.67 12.82
CA ALA A 117 9.51 5.92 11.38
C ALA A 117 9.79 4.64 10.58
N ASP A 118 8.95 4.39 9.59
CA ASP A 118 9.07 3.30 8.62
C ASP A 118 10.02 3.74 7.49
N TYR A 119 11.08 2.97 7.22
CA TYR A 119 12.16 3.35 6.29
C TYR A 119 12.27 2.42 5.06
N PRO A 120 11.24 2.25 4.22
CA PRO A 120 11.42 1.56 2.96
C PRO A 120 12.21 2.44 1.96
N ASP A 121 13.09 1.82 1.18
CA ASP A 121 13.89 2.49 0.14
C ASP A 121 13.04 3.13 -0.98
N ASN A 122 11.74 2.82 -1.04
CA ASN A 122 10.78 3.42 -1.96
C ASN A 122 9.57 4.01 -1.20
N PRO A 123 9.23 5.30 -1.37
CA PRO A 123 8.07 5.92 -0.72
C PRO A 123 6.73 5.26 -1.07
N LYS A 124 6.65 4.47 -2.16
CA LYS A 124 5.46 3.67 -2.51
C LYS A 124 5.24 2.46 -1.58
N GLN A 125 6.23 2.10 -0.76
CA GLN A 125 6.17 0.94 0.14
C GLN A 125 5.86 1.32 1.59
N SER A 126 5.72 2.60 1.92
CA SER A 126 5.32 3.06 3.26
C SER A 126 3.84 2.73 3.48
N THR A 127 3.58 1.62 4.15
CA THR A 127 2.23 1.10 4.41
C THR A 127 2.04 0.80 5.88
N LEU A 128 0.80 0.68 6.34
CA LEU A 128 0.52 0.24 7.72
C LEU A 128 1.16 -1.13 8.01
N TYR A 129 1.29 -1.96 6.97
CA TYR A 129 1.90 -3.29 7.07
C TYR A 129 3.40 -3.23 7.38
N THR A 130 4.15 -2.37 6.72
CA THR A 130 5.59 -2.19 6.96
C THR A 130 5.84 -1.58 8.34
N TRP A 131 5.04 -0.60 8.74
CA TRP A 131 5.07 -0.05 10.09
C TRP A 131 4.76 -1.11 11.15
N TRP A 132 3.69 -1.90 10.96
CA TRP A 132 3.32 -2.97 11.89
C TRP A 132 4.38 -4.07 11.97
N LEU A 133 5.00 -4.44 10.85
CA LEU A 133 6.09 -5.41 10.82
C LEU A 133 7.31 -4.91 11.61
N GLN A 134 7.58 -3.61 11.57
CA GLN A 134 8.63 -2.99 12.35
C GLN A 134 8.27 -2.90 13.85
N GLU A 135 7.05 -2.49 14.17
CA GLU A 135 6.59 -2.31 15.56
C GLU A 135 6.30 -3.63 16.28
N SER A 136 5.86 -4.67 15.58
CA SER A 136 5.70 -6.01 16.17
C SER A 136 7.02 -6.59 16.68
N ARG A 137 8.16 -6.17 16.14
CA ARG A 137 9.49 -6.57 16.63
C ARG A 137 9.90 -5.84 17.92
N SER A 138 9.49 -4.59 18.10
CA SER A 138 9.72 -3.85 19.35
C SER A 138 8.82 -4.35 20.47
N MET A 139 7.58 -4.80 20.17
CA MET A 139 6.65 -5.38 21.15
C MET A 139 7.24 -6.56 21.93
N VAL A 140 7.99 -7.45 21.29
CA VAL A 140 8.66 -8.58 21.97
C VAL A 140 9.73 -8.10 22.96
N ALA A 141 10.42 -7.01 22.65
CA ALA A 141 11.42 -6.43 23.55
C ALA A 141 10.77 -5.75 24.78
N TYR A 142 9.52 -5.28 24.66
CA TYR A 142 8.79 -4.71 25.80
C TYR A 142 8.39 -5.76 26.82
N GLU A 143 8.00 -6.97 26.40
CA GLU A 143 7.66 -8.07 27.31
C GLU A 143 8.84 -8.44 28.22
N GLU A 144 10.06 -8.51 27.66
CA GLU A 144 11.29 -8.76 28.42
C GLU A 144 11.61 -7.60 29.40
N LEU A 145 11.35 -6.36 28.99
CA LEU A 145 11.56 -5.16 29.80
C LEU A 145 10.57 -5.09 30.96
N VAL A 146 9.31 -5.44 30.73
CA VAL A 146 8.27 -5.56 31.77
C VAL A 146 8.66 -6.61 32.81
N SER A 147 9.12 -7.78 32.36
CA SER A 147 9.60 -8.84 33.26
C SER A 147 10.78 -8.39 34.13
N LYS A 148 11.77 -7.70 33.55
CA LYS A 148 12.92 -7.14 34.30
C LYS A 148 12.49 -6.05 35.30
N ILE A 149 11.48 -5.28 34.96
CA ILE A 149 10.89 -4.29 35.85
C ILE A 149 10.22 -4.98 37.03
N ASP A 150 9.44 -6.04 36.82
CA ASP A 150 8.79 -6.81 37.89
C ASP A 150 9.80 -7.46 38.85
N GLU A 151 10.90 -7.98 38.34
CA GLU A 151 12.03 -8.48 39.15
C GLU A 151 12.64 -7.35 39.99
N SER A 152 12.87 -6.19 39.38
CA SER A 152 13.45 -5.03 40.05
C SER A 152 12.53 -4.48 41.15
N VAL A 153 11.22 -4.39 40.89
CA VAL A 153 10.21 -3.99 41.87
C VAL A 153 10.21 -4.96 43.05
N SER A 154 10.22 -6.25 42.78
CA SER A 154 10.21 -7.29 43.82
C SER A 154 11.47 -7.22 44.69
N ALA A 155 12.63 -6.99 44.08
CA ALA A 155 13.89 -6.79 44.80
C ALA A 155 13.88 -5.53 45.67
N ILE A 156 13.36 -4.42 45.15
CA ILE A 156 13.25 -3.16 45.89
C ILE A 156 12.30 -3.29 47.09
N VAL A 157 11.13 -3.90 46.90
CA VAL A 157 10.16 -4.13 47.98
C VAL A 157 10.76 -5.02 49.08
N CYS A 158 11.49 -6.07 48.70
CA CYS A 158 12.19 -6.93 49.66
C CYS A 158 13.28 -6.18 50.45
N HIS A 159 14.01 -5.27 49.80
CA HIS A 159 15.00 -4.42 50.46
C HIS A 159 14.38 -3.41 51.43
N ILE A 160 13.22 -2.82 51.10
CA ILE A 160 12.48 -1.95 52.02
C ILE A 160 12.05 -2.72 53.28
N ASP A 161 11.47 -3.90 53.12
CA ASP A 161 11.00 -4.72 54.24
C ASP A 161 12.17 -5.18 55.14
N GLY A 162 13.33 -5.44 54.54
CA GLY A 162 14.57 -5.73 55.28
C GLY A 162 15.09 -4.54 56.08
N LEU A 163 15.10 -3.34 55.50
CA LEU A 163 15.55 -2.11 56.17
C LEU A 163 14.59 -1.66 57.27
N GLN A 164 13.28 -1.87 57.09
CA GLN A 164 12.26 -1.52 58.08
C GLN A 164 12.34 -2.42 59.33
N LYS A 165 12.85 -3.65 59.20
CA LYS A 165 13.07 -4.58 60.31
C LYS A 165 14.37 -4.35 61.09
N ALA A 166 15.32 -3.55 60.57
CA ALA A 166 16.68 -3.43 61.10
C ALA A 166 16.98 -2.14 61.93
N ASP A 167 15.96 -1.36 62.29
CA ASP A 167 15.96 -0.22 63.23
C ASP A 167 16.20 1.22 62.67
N MET A 168 15.56 2.17 63.37
CA MET A 168 15.07 3.48 62.95
C MET A 168 16.06 4.62 63.28
N THR A 169 16.53 5.38 62.28
CA THR A 169 16.88 6.82 62.37
C THR A 169 17.55 7.35 61.10
N VAL A 170 18.40 6.56 60.43
CA VAL A 170 18.98 6.91 59.11
C VAL A 170 18.08 6.47 57.94
N ALA A 171 17.13 5.57 58.23
CA ALA A 171 16.22 4.95 57.27
C ALA A 171 15.13 5.88 56.72
N GLY A 172 14.85 7.04 57.32
CA GLY A 172 13.70 7.88 56.92
C GLY A 172 13.82 8.49 55.52
N SER A 173 14.96 9.11 55.19
CA SER A 173 15.19 9.72 53.87
C SER A 173 15.42 8.68 52.78
N ILE A 174 16.17 7.61 53.10
CA ILE A 174 16.42 6.49 52.19
C ILE A 174 15.12 5.74 51.91
N SER A 175 14.30 5.46 52.93
CA SER A 175 12.98 4.84 52.77
C SER A 175 12.04 5.71 51.95
N MET A 176 12.02 7.03 52.14
CA MET A 176 11.22 7.93 51.28
C MET A 176 11.69 7.95 49.81
N SER A 177 13.01 7.97 49.55
CA SER A 177 13.52 7.90 48.18
C SER A 177 13.25 6.55 47.51
N ILE A 178 13.37 5.45 48.27
CA ILE A 178 13.07 4.11 47.78
C ILE A 178 11.55 3.94 47.57
N GLN A 179 10.70 4.50 48.43
CA GLN A 179 9.24 4.52 48.26
C GLN A 179 8.85 5.36 47.03
N GLY A 180 9.52 6.48 46.80
CA GLY A 180 9.36 7.28 45.59
C GLY A 180 9.71 6.49 44.33
N LEU A 181 10.82 5.75 44.37
CA LEU A 181 11.26 4.89 43.27
C LEU A 181 10.27 3.73 43.03
N ALA A 182 9.82 3.05 44.08
CA ALA A 182 8.80 2.02 44.00
C ALA A 182 7.49 2.53 43.36
N ASN A 183 7.04 3.72 43.78
CA ASN A 183 5.85 4.36 43.20
C ASN A 183 6.05 4.72 41.72
N SER A 184 7.22 5.24 41.32
CA SER A 184 7.53 5.52 39.91
C SER A 184 7.59 4.24 39.07
N THR A 185 8.16 3.16 39.60
CA THR A 185 8.20 1.88 38.90
C THR A 185 6.80 1.26 38.75
N LEU A 186 5.94 1.43 39.75
CA LEU A 186 4.53 1.01 39.70
C LEU A 186 3.74 1.83 38.67
N GLN A 187 4.00 3.14 38.56
CA GLN A 187 3.43 3.98 37.51
C GLN A 187 3.89 3.55 36.10
N VAL A 188 5.17 3.20 35.94
CA VAL A 188 5.70 2.66 34.67
C VAL A 188 5.00 1.35 34.31
N ARG A 189 4.81 0.45 35.28
CA ARG A 189 4.06 -0.80 35.10
C ARG A 189 2.63 -0.55 34.65
N GLN A 190 1.90 0.34 35.32
CA GLN A 190 0.53 0.68 34.95
C GLN A 190 0.44 1.33 33.56
N ALA A 191 1.41 2.16 33.19
CA ALA A 191 1.48 2.75 31.85
C ALA A 191 1.76 1.70 30.77
N LEU A 192 2.60 0.69 31.07
CA LEU A 192 2.87 -0.45 30.19
C LEU A 192 1.62 -1.32 30.02
N GLU A 193 0.93 -1.69 31.11
CA GLU A 193 -0.32 -2.47 31.04
C GLU A 193 -1.43 -1.70 30.28
N ALA A 194 -1.55 -0.39 30.50
CA ALA A 194 -2.48 0.45 29.75
C ALA A 194 -2.15 0.46 28.25
N THR A 195 -0.86 0.54 27.90
CA THR A 195 -0.39 0.51 26.50
C THR A 195 -0.65 -0.85 25.84
N GLU A 196 -0.37 -1.94 26.56
CA GLU A 196 -0.67 -3.31 26.12
C GLU A 196 -2.17 -3.50 25.89
N SER A 197 -3.02 -3.02 26.80
CA SER A 197 -4.48 -3.11 26.66
C SER A 197 -5.03 -2.33 25.46
N VAL A 198 -4.36 -1.23 25.06
CA VAL A 198 -4.73 -0.44 23.86
C VAL A 198 -4.31 -1.16 22.58
N ILE A 199 -3.15 -1.83 22.58
CA ILE A 199 -2.62 -2.59 21.45
C ILE A 199 -3.40 -3.90 21.23
N THR A 200 -3.71 -4.60 22.32
CA THR A 200 -4.47 -5.87 22.31
C THR A 200 -5.97 -5.67 22.18
N ASN A 201 -6.46 -4.43 22.29
CA ASN A 201 -7.85 -4.09 22.03
C ASN A 201 -8.25 -4.58 20.63
N THR A 202 -9.35 -5.33 20.56
CA THR A 202 -9.88 -6.02 19.36
C THR A 202 -9.91 -5.16 18.10
N ARG A 203 -9.98 -3.83 18.27
CA ARG A 203 -9.99 -2.86 17.17
C ARG A 203 -8.73 -2.86 16.31
N VAL A 204 -7.54 -3.02 16.89
CA VAL A 204 -6.27 -2.94 16.13
C VAL A 204 -6.08 -4.18 15.23
N PRO A 205 -6.23 -5.42 15.72
CA PRO A 205 -6.18 -6.62 14.88
C PRO A 205 -7.25 -6.64 13.77
N GLU A 206 -8.48 -6.22 14.08
CA GLU A 206 -9.57 -6.16 13.09
C GLU A 206 -9.30 -5.14 11.98
N SER A 207 -8.79 -3.96 12.33
CA SER A 207 -8.39 -2.94 11.36
C SER A 207 -7.22 -3.41 10.49
N LEU A 208 -6.26 -4.13 11.06
CA LEU A 208 -5.15 -4.75 10.32
C LEU A 208 -5.64 -5.86 9.39
N GLY A 209 -6.57 -6.71 9.84
CA GLY A 209 -7.16 -7.75 8.99
C GLY A 209 -7.91 -7.18 7.78
N ARG A 210 -8.64 -6.07 7.96
CA ARG A 210 -9.29 -5.34 6.86
C ARG A 210 -8.26 -4.75 5.89
N PHE A 211 -7.17 -4.19 6.41
CA PHE A 211 -6.08 -3.67 5.60
C PHE A 211 -5.40 -4.78 4.78
N ASP A 212 -5.03 -5.89 5.42
CA ASP A 212 -4.38 -7.03 4.78
C ASP A 212 -5.25 -7.62 3.66
N ASN A 213 -6.56 -7.76 3.91
CA ASN A 213 -7.46 -8.25 2.87
C ASN A 213 -7.51 -7.31 1.65
N ARG A 214 -7.54 -5.99 1.85
CA ARG A 214 -7.48 -5.02 0.74
C ARG A 214 -6.16 -5.08 0.00
N PHE A 215 -5.04 -5.18 0.71
CA PHE A 215 -3.71 -5.32 0.14
C PHE A 215 -3.59 -6.59 -0.71
N ARG A 216 -4.07 -7.72 -0.18
CA ARG A 216 -4.13 -9.00 -0.89
C ARG A 216 -5.03 -8.95 -2.13
N LEU A 217 -6.17 -8.25 -2.05
CA LEU A 217 -7.05 -8.06 -3.20
C LEU A 217 -6.37 -7.23 -4.29
N LEU A 218 -5.65 -6.15 -3.93
CA LEU A 218 -4.87 -5.37 -4.89
C LEU A 218 -3.81 -6.23 -5.59
N LEU A 219 -3.02 -7.00 -4.84
CA LEU A 219 -1.99 -7.88 -5.41
C LEU A 219 -2.61 -8.94 -6.34
N LYS A 220 -3.72 -9.57 -5.93
CA LYS A 220 -4.44 -10.52 -6.77
C LYS A 220 -4.97 -9.87 -8.04
N SER A 221 -5.51 -8.65 -7.95
CA SER A 221 -6.04 -7.89 -9.09
C SER A 221 -4.94 -7.55 -10.09
N GLN A 222 -3.79 -7.06 -9.62
CA GLN A 222 -2.62 -6.74 -10.45
C GLN A 222 -2.07 -7.97 -11.18
N ASN A 223 -1.87 -9.07 -10.44
CA ASN A 223 -1.39 -10.32 -11.04
C ASN A 223 -2.39 -10.87 -12.06
N LEU A 224 -3.69 -10.79 -11.77
CA LEU A 224 -4.75 -11.23 -12.68
C LEU A 224 -4.81 -10.37 -13.94
N ARG A 225 -4.65 -9.05 -13.83
CA ARG A 225 -4.60 -8.12 -14.97
C ARG A 225 -3.43 -8.46 -15.88
N ILE A 226 -2.23 -8.63 -15.33
CA ILE A 226 -1.04 -8.98 -16.10
C ILE A 226 -1.25 -10.31 -16.82
N LEU A 227 -1.75 -11.33 -16.11
CA LEU A 227 -1.97 -12.66 -16.69
C LEU A 227 -3.03 -12.64 -17.80
N LEU A 228 -4.17 -11.99 -17.59
CA LEU A 228 -5.28 -12.02 -18.56
C LEU A 228 -5.07 -11.02 -19.70
N ILE A 229 -4.74 -9.78 -19.38
CA ILE A 229 -4.77 -8.67 -20.34
C ILE A 229 -3.43 -8.50 -21.05
N GLU A 230 -2.31 -8.55 -20.32
CA GLU A 230 -0.99 -8.32 -20.91
C GLU A 230 -0.41 -9.58 -21.56
N ILE A 231 -0.72 -10.76 -21.02
CA ILE A 231 -0.21 -12.04 -21.55
C ILE A 231 -1.31 -12.78 -22.31
N GLY A 232 -2.44 -13.06 -21.66
CA GLY A 232 -3.50 -13.92 -22.19
C GLY A 232 -4.07 -13.43 -23.53
N ILE A 233 -4.56 -12.18 -23.57
CA ILE A 233 -5.17 -11.61 -24.78
C ILE A 233 -4.18 -11.56 -25.96
N PRO A 234 -2.94 -11.04 -25.83
CA PRO A 234 -1.99 -11.02 -26.94
C PRO A 234 -1.59 -12.41 -27.44
N VAL A 235 -1.40 -13.37 -26.53
CA VAL A 235 -1.07 -14.76 -26.90
C VAL A 235 -2.24 -15.40 -27.67
N LEU A 236 -3.47 -15.24 -27.19
CA LEU A 236 -4.66 -15.76 -27.86
C LEU A 236 -4.85 -15.12 -29.24
N LEU A 237 -4.72 -13.79 -29.34
CA LEU A 237 -4.82 -13.09 -30.63
C LEU A 237 -3.74 -13.55 -31.61
N SER A 238 -2.50 -13.71 -31.14
CA SER A 238 -1.38 -14.19 -31.96
C SER A 238 -1.61 -15.62 -32.45
N PHE A 239 -2.12 -16.49 -31.59
CA PHE A 239 -2.45 -17.87 -31.93
C PHE A 239 -3.60 -17.96 -32.93
N VAL A 240 -4.68 -17.21 -32.73
CA VAL A 240 -5.81 -17.11 -33.66
C VAL A 240 -5.34 -16.58 -35.01
N ALA A 241 -4.51 -15.54 -35.03
CA ALA A 241 -3.93 -14.99 -36.26
C ALA A 241 -3.08 -16.04 -37.00
N ALA A 242 -2.24 -16.80 -36.28
CA ALA A 242 -1.44 -17.88 -36.86
C ALA A 242 -2.30 -18.98 -37.49
N ILE A 243 -3.41 -19.37 -36.86
CA ILE A 243 -4.37 -20.33 -37.41
C ILE A 243 -4.99 -19.81 -38.71
N TYR A 244 -5.46 -18.56 -38.73
CA TYR A 244 -6.03 -17.96 -39.94
C TYR A 244 -5.00 -17.86 -41.07
N LEU A 245 -3.76 -17.49 -40.75
CA LEU A 245 -2.66 -17.44 -41.70
C LEU A 245 -2.36 -18.83 -42.28
N GLY A 246 -2.27 -19.86 -41.43
CA GLY A 246 -2.04 -21.23 -41.87
C GLY A 246 -3.15 -21.75 -42.78
N ARG A 247 -4.42 -21.46 -42.44
CA ARG A 247 -5.57 -21.80 -43.30
C ARG A 247 -5.51 -21.10 -44.65
N PHE A 248 -5.11 -19.84 -44.68
CA PHE A 248 -4.97 -19.07 -45.92
C PHE A 248 -3.95 -19.72 -46.88
N PHE A 249 -2.80 -20.16 -46.37
CA PHE A 249 -1.77 -20.83 -47.19
C PHE A 249 -2.15 -22.25 -47.64
N ILE A 250 -3.05 -22.95 -46.93
CA ILE A 250 -3.51 -24.29 -47.32
C ILE A 250 -4.62 -24.22 -48.39
N GLN A 251 -5.41 -23.14 -48.39
CA GLN A 251 -6.53 -22.95 -49.32
C GLN A 251 -6.16 -22.19 -50.61
N SER A 252 -4.98 -21.56 -50.65
CA SER A 252 -4.43 -20.86 -51.82
C SER A 252 -3.52 -21.79 -52.62
#